data_AF-A0A136KFT6-F1
#
_entry.id   AF-A0A136KFT6-F1
#
_cell.length_a   1.000
_cell.length_b   1.000
_cell.length_c   1.000
_cell.angle_alpha   90.00
_cell.angle_beta   90.00
_cell.angle_gamma   90.00
#
_symmetry.space_group_name_H-M   'P 1'
#
loop_
_entity.id
_entity.type
_entity.pdbx_description
1 polymer ?
#
loop_
_entity_poly.entity_id
_entity_poly.type
_entity_poly.pdbx_seq_one_letter_code
_entity_poly.pdbx_strand_id
1 'polypeptide(L)' 'MILTSAIVSVVCLLFLFLVGVPMTQARNHYNSAVRLYNQENYQEALLEIRISQEIWNTNEAGLLSEQILQKLSE' A
#
# COMPACT_ATOMS: atom_id res chain seq x y z
N MET A 1 13.90 31.25 17.38
CA MET A 1 13.36 29.99 17.93
C MET A 1 11.94 29.68 17.44
N ILE A 2 11.01 30.65 17.41
CA ILE A 2 9.64 30.39 16.90
C ILE A 2 9.62 30.04 15.39
N LEU A 3 10.41 30.75 14.58
CA LEU A 3 10.48 30.53 13.14
C LEU A 3 10.99 29.12 12.76
N THR A 4 12.00 28.62 13.47
CA THR A 4 12.55 27.27 13.25
C THR A 4 11.54 26.19 13.66
N SER A 5 10.80 26.39 14.75
CA SER A 5 9.72 25.48 15.15
C SER A 5 8.60 25.43 14.12
N ALA A 6 8.19 26.57 13.58
CA ALA A 6 7.13 26.64 12.57
C ALA A 6 7.53 25.91 11.28
N ILE A 7 8.79 26.06 10.84
CA ILE A 7 9.31 25.35 9.65
C ILE A 7 9.30 23.83 9.89
N VAL A 8 9.78 23.36 11.04
CA VAL A 8 9.75 21.92 11.37
C VAL A 8 8.33 21.38 11.38
N SER A 9 7.37 22.11 11.96
CA SER A 9 5.96 21.71 11.96
C SER A 9 5.38 21.61 10.55
N VAL A 10 5.67 22.57 9.66
CA VAL A 10 5.21 22.52 8.26
C VAL A 10 5.85 21.35 7.51
N VAL A 11 7.15 21.09 7.71
CA VAL A 11 7.83 19.95 7.09
C VAL A 11 7.25 18.62 7.59
N CYS A 12 6.95 18.48 8.88
CA CYS A 12 6.27 17.30 9.41
C CYS A 12 4.87 17.12 8.82
N LEU A 13 4.08 18.19 8.69
CA LEU A 13 2.76 18.11 8.07
C LEU A 13 2.84 17.71 6.59
N LEU A 14 3.79 18.26 5.84
CA LEU A 14 4.04 17.88 4.45
C LEU A 14 4.47 16.42 4.34
N PHE A 15 5.33 15.93 5.24
CA PHE A 15 5.73 14.53 5.27
C PHE A 15 4.53 13.59 5.52
N LEU A 16 3.67 13.91 6.49
CA LEU A 16 2.46 13.12 6.76
C LEU A 16 1.52 13.05 5.56
N PHE A 17 1.34 14.18 4.85
CA PHE A 17 0.49 14.23 3.67
C PHE A 17 1.11 13.52 2.45
N LEU A 18 2.40 13.74 2.19
CA LEU A 18 3.07 13.20 0.99
C LEU A 18 3.43 11.71 1.11
N VAL A 19 3.63 11.22 2.33
CA VAL A 19 4.13 9.86 2.57
C VAL A 19 3.14 9.04 3.41
N GLY A 20 2.65 9.61 4.51
CA GLY A 20 1.78 8.88 5.44
C GLY A 20 0.44 8.48 4.83
N VAL A 21 -0.24 9.40 4.15
CA VAL A 21 -1.55 9.13 3.53
C VAL A 21 -1.44 8.08 2.41
N PRO A 22 -0.53 8.18 1.43
CA PRO A 22 -0.35 7.14 0.42
C PRO A 22 0.02 5.78 1.01
N MET A 23 0.94 5.70 1.98
CA MET A 23 1.29 4.43 2.63
C MET A 23 0.08 3.77 3.28
N THR A 24 -0.77 4.56 3.95
CA THR A 24 -1.97 4.03 4.61
C THR A 24 -2.98 3.49 3.59
N GLN A 25 -3.18 4.20 2.49
CA GLN A 25 -4.05 3.74 1.41
C GLN A 25 -3.53 2.45 0.76
N ALA A 26 -2.23 2.41 0.43
CA ALA A 26 -1.60 1.20 -0.07
C ALA A 26 -1.77 0.02 0.90
N ARG A 27 -1.56 0.24 2.21
CA ARG A 27 -1.74 -0.81 3.22
C ARG A 27 -3.18 -1.31 3.30
N ASN A 28 -4.17 -0.45 3.13
CA ASN A 28 -5.57 -0.85 3.11
C ASN A 28 -5.88 -1.74 1.90
N HIS A 29 -5.41 -1.38 0.71
CA HIS A 29 -5.54 -2.20 -0.50
C HIS A 29 -4.80 -3.54 -0.35
N TYR A 30 -3.58 -3.53 0.20
CA TYR A 30 -2.83 -4.75 0.53
C TYR A 30 -3.63 -5.68 1.45
N ASN A 31 -4.18 -5.15 2.56
CA ASN A 31 -4.98 -5.94 3.48
C ASN A 31 -6.27 -6.49 2.83
N SER A 32 -6.88 -5.71 1.93
CA SER A 32 -8.02 -6.17 1.12
C SER A 32 -7.61 -7.34 0.22
N ALA A 33 -6.48 -7.23 -0.47
CA ALA A 33 -5.93 -8.29 -1.32
C ALA A 33 -5.64 -9.57 -0.53
N VAL A 34 -5.05 -9.46 0.67
CA VAL A 34 -4.82 -10.62 1.56
C VAL A 34 -6.13 -11.28 1.95
N ARG A 35 -7.15 -10.51 2.31
CA ARG A 35 -8.47 -11.06 2.65
C ARG A 35 -9.09 -11.81 1.47
N LEU A 36 -9.04 -11.24 0.26
CA LEU A 36 -9.56 -11.86 -0.95
C LEU A 36 -8.78 -13.12 -1.33
N TYR A 37 -7.45 -13.09 -1.19
CA TYR A 37 -6.60 -14.26 -1.40
C TYR A 37 -6.98 -15.41 -0.47
N ASN A 38 -7.18 -15.11 0.83
CA ASN A 38 -7.62 -16.11 1.81
C ASN A 38 -9.06 -16.63 1.56
N GLN A 39 -9.85 -15.91 0.78
CA GLN A 39 -11.19 -16.32 0.31
C GLN A 39 -11.13 -17.04 -1.04
N GLU A 40 -9.92 -17.34 -1.55
CA GLU A 40 -9.66 -17.94 -2.87
C GLU A 40 -10.18 -17.09 -4.05
N ASN A 41 -10.51 -15.83 -3.82
CA ASN A 41 -10.90 -14.88 -4.85
C ASN A 41 -9.66 -14.22 -5.47
N TYR A 42 -8.89 -15.01 -6.21
CA TYR A 42 -7.58 -14.61 -6.73
C TYR A 42 -7.63 -13.49 -7.76
N GLN A 43 -8.72 -13.39 -8.54
CA GLN A 43 -8.87 -12.34 -9.56
C GLN A 43 -9.05 -10.95 -8.92
N GLU A 44 -9.94 -10.84 -7.92
CA GLU A 44 -10.12 -9.58 -7.18
C GLU A 44 -8.90 -9.26 -6.31
N ALA A 45 -8.26 -10.28 -5.70
CA ALA A 45 -7.03 -10.10 -4.95
C ALA A 45 -5.92 -9.48 -5.81
N LEU A 46 -5.81 -9.92 -7.08
CA LEU A 46 -4.82 -9.38 -8.03
C LEU A 46 -5.09 -7.90 -8.39
N LEU A 47 -6.36 -7.52 -8.48
CA LEU A 47 -6.74 -6.13 -8.76
C LEU A 47 -6.36 -5.23 -7.56
N GLU A 48 -6.72 -5.64 -6.35
CA GLU A 48 -6.41 -4.91 -5.12
C GLU A 48 -4.90 -4.79 -4.87
N ILE A 49 -4.12 -5.86 -5.10
CA ILE A 49 -2.67 -5.80 -4.89
C ILE A 49 -1.97 -4.90 -5.91
N ARG A 50 -2.48 -4.83 -7.15
CA ARG A 50 -1.97 -3.91 -8.17
C ARG A 50 -2.21 -2.45 -7.76
N ILE A 51 -3.41 -2.13 -7.25
CA ILE A 51 -3.70 -0.78 -6.74
C ILE A 51 -2.76 -0.44 -5.57
N SER A 52 -2.53 -1.38 -4.65
CA SER A 52 -1.55 -1.18 -3.57
C SER A 52 -0.16 -0.84 -4.11
N GLN A 53 0.31 -1.55 -5.14
CA GLN A 53 1.64 -1.33 -5.75
C GLN A 53 1.74 -0.01 -6.52
N GLU A 54 0.66 0.42 -7.18
CA GLU A 54 0.59 1.71 -7.87
C GLU A 54 0.68 2.89 -6.89
N ILE A 55 0.05 2.76 -5.72
CA ILE A 55 0.10 3.80 -4.67
C ILE A 55 1.46 3.79 -3.97
N TRP A 56 1.92 2.61 -3.54
CA TRP A 56 3.18 2.44 -2.83
C TRP A 56 3.76 1.05 -3.04
N ASN A 57 4.76 0.97 -3.92
CA ASN A 57 5.39 -0.30 -4.24
C ASN A 57 6.24 -0.79 -3.05
N THR A 58 5.89 -1.96 -2.52
CA THR A 58 6.61 -2.64 -1.44
C THR A 58 6.98 -4.05 -1.86
N ASN A 59 8.07 -4.58 -1.28
CA ASN A 59 8.50 -5.95 -1.52
C ASN A 59 7.43 -6.97 -1.08
N GLU A 60 6.74 -6.71 0.03
CA GLU A 60 5.62 -7.54 0.52
C GLU A 60 4.49 -7.64 -0.50
N ALA A 61 4.11 -6.51 -1.12
CA ALA A 61 3.08 -6.49 -2.15
C ALA A 61 3.51 -7.23 -3.43
N GLY A 62 4.80 -7.15 -3.78
CA GLY A 62 5.39 -7.93 -4.88
C GLY A 62 5.24 -9.43 -4.66
N LEU A 63 5.69 -9.93 -3.50
CA LEU A 63 5.61 -11.34 -3.14
C LEU A 63 4.18 -11.87 -3.14
N LEU A 64 3.24 -11.11 -2.58
CA LEU A 64 1.83 -11.51 -2.58
C LEU A 64 1.26 -11.54 -4.01
N SER A 65 1.62 -10.59 -4.86
CA SER A 65 1.19 -10.59 -6.26
C SER A 65 1.72 -11.81 -7.02
N GLU A 66 2.97 -12.22 -6.79
CA GLU A 66 3.54 -13.43 -7.39
C GLU A 66 2.80 -14.69 -6.93
N GLN A 67 2.49 -14.79 -5.62
CA GLN A 67 1.71 -15.90 -5.06
C GLN A 67 0.30 -15.98 -5.65
N ILE A 68 -0.38 -14.83 -5.81
CA ILE A 68 -1.70 -14.75 -6.45
C ILE A 68 -1.61 -15.23 -7.91
N LEU A 69 -0.60 -14.78 -8.66
CA LEU A 69 -0.41 -15.16 -10.06
C LEU A 69 -0.13 -16.65 -10.23
N GLN A 70 0.70 -17.22 -9.34
CA GLN A 70 0.96 -18.66 -9.32
C GLN A 70 -0.36 -19.43 -9.13
N LYS A 71 -1.19 -19.03 -8.17
CA LYS A 71 -2.50 -19.67 -7.91
C LYS A 71 -3.49 -19.55 -9.06
N LEU A 72 -3.43 -18.47 -9.83
CA LEU A 72 -4.25 -18.29 -11.04
C LEU A 72 -3.79 -19.16 -12.22
N SER A 73 -2.54 -19.64 -12.19
CA SER A 73 -1.96 -20.48 -13.25
C SER A 73 -2.04 -21.98 -12.98
N GLU A 74 -2.41 -22.38 -11.75
CA GLU A 74 -2.70 -23.75 -11.33
C GLU A 74 -4.11 -24.19 -11.78
#